data_AF-A0A9E4CLZ4-F1
#
_entry.id   AF-A0A9E4CLZ4-F1
#
_cell.length_a   1.000
_cell.length_b   1.000
_cell.length_c   1.000
_cell.angle_alpha   90.00
_cell.angle_beta   90.00
_cell.angle_gamma   90.00
#
_symmetry.space_group_name_H-M   'P 1'
#
loop_
_entity.id
_entity.type
_entity.pdbx_description
1 polymer ?
#
loop_
_entity_poly.entity_id
_entity_poly.type
_entity_poly.pdbx_seq_one_letter_code
_entity_poly.pdbx_strand_id
1 'polypeptide(L)' 'MAVKVTIDIPEQVLSIIRDTPERFVKEMLLAAAIKWYEIGRISQSKAAELAGLSRQEFLSVLS' A
#
# COMPACT_ATOMS: atom_id res chain seq x y z
N MET A 1 8.65 14.16 4.67
CA MET A 1 7.67 14.50 5.73
C MET A 1 6.66 13.36 5.82
N ALA A 2 6.22 12.96 7.00
CA ALA A 2 5.25 11.89 7.17
C ALA A 2 3.89 12.46 7.61
N VAL A 3 2.80 11.92 7.05
CA VAL A 3 1.43 12.25 7.45
C VAL A 3 0.84 11.03 8.14
N LYS A 4 0.21 11.21 9.30
CA LYS A 4 -0.55 10.15 9.98
C LYS A 4 -2.02 10.26 9.58
N VAL A 5 -2.60 9.14 9.16
CA VAL A 5 -4.01 9.01 8.81
C VAL A 5 -4.61 7.93 9.72
N THR A 6 -5.75 8.23 10.33
CA THR A 6 -6.56 7.25 11.07
C THR A 6 -7.71 6.81 10.17
N ILE A 7 -7.93 5.51 10.07
CA ILE A 7 -8.98 4.92 9.22
C ILE A 7 -9.75 3.92 10.07
N ASP A 8 -11.07 4.06 10.12
CA ASP A 8 -11.95 3.06 10.71
C ASP A 8 -12.27 2.00 9.65
N ILE A 9 -12.03 0.73 9.98
CA ILE A 9 -12.36 -0.41 9.14
C ILE A 9 -13.27 -1.37 9.91
N PRO A 10 -14.15 -2.12 9.23
CA PRO A 10 -14.95 -3.14 9.91
C PRO A 10 -14.03 -4.19 10.55
N GLU A 11 -14.25 -4.50 11.82
CA GLU A 11 -13.43 -5.44 12.59
C GLU A 11 -13.33 -6.82 11.92
N GLN A 12 -14.40 -7.23 11.22
CA GLN A 12 -14.45 -8.50 10.51
C GLN A 12 -13.50 -8.56 9.30
N VAL A 13 -13.02 -7.42 8.79
CA VAL A 13 -12.04 -7.41 7.70
C VAL A 13 -10.68 -7.89 8.19
N LEU A 14 -10.29 -7.53 9.42
CA LEU A 14 -9.04 -8.00 10.02
C LEU A 14 -9.07 -9.50 10.31
N SER A 15 -10.24 -10.05 10.66
CA SER A 15 -10.37 -11.48 10.95
C SER A 15 -10.27 -12.37 9.70
N ILE A 16 -10.63 -11.85 8.52
CA ILE A 16 -10.49 -12.56 7.23
C ILE A 16 -9.01 -12.72 6.87
N ILE A 17 -8.21 -11.69 7.13
CA ILE A 17 -6.82 -11.62 6.66
C ILE A 17 -5.85 -12.39 7.59
N ARG A 18 -6.28 -12.76 8.80
CA ARG A 18 -5.48 -13.51 9.79
C ARG A 18 -4.08 -12.94 9.98
N ASP A 19 -3.97 -11.60 9.98
CA ASP A 19 -2.68 -10.92 10.03
C ASP A 19 -2.71 -9.75 11.03
N THR A 20 -1.55 -9.17 11.31
CA THR A 20 -1.45 -8.03 12.21
C THR A 20 -1.95 -6.75 11.52
N PRO A 21 -2.49 -5.78 12.27
CA PRO A 21 -2.89 -4.49 11.71
C PRO A 21 -1.79 -3.80 10.89
N GLU A 22 -0.52 -3.93 11.29
CA GLU A 22 0.62 -3.34 10.59
C GLU A 22 0.82 -3.95 9.21
N ARG A 23 0.68 -5.28 9.09
CA ARG A 23 0.80 -5.96 7.80
C ARG A 23 -0.39 -5.66 6.90
N PHE A 24 -1.60 -5.64 7.46
CA PHE A 24 -2.80 -5.19 6.74
C PHE A 24 -2.61 -3.80 6.13
N VAL A 25 -2.11 -2.83 6.90
CA VAL A 25 -1.88 -1.47 6.41
C VAL A 25 -0.81 -1.44 5.31
N LYS A 26 0.27 -2.22 5.43
CA LYS A 26 1.28 -2.33 4.37
C LYS A 26 0.70 -2.88 3.07
N GLU A 27 -0.11 -3.94 3.14
CA GLU A 27 -0.76 -4.53 1.98
C GLU A 27 -1.77 -3.56 1.35
N MET A 28 -2.55 -2.84 2.16
CA MET A 28 -3.47 -1.81 1.70
C MET A 28 -2.76 -0.67 0.98
N LEU A 29 -1.64 -0.17 1.54
CA LEU A 29 -0.83 0.88 0.90
C LEU A 29 -0.20 0.40 -0.42
N LEU A 30 0.27 -0.85 -0.46
CA LEU A 30 0.79 -1.45 -1.68
C LEU A 30 -0.29 -1.56 -2.76
N ALA A 31 -1.47 -2.06 -2.41
CA ALA A 31 -2.60 -2.17 -3.34
C ALA A 31 -3.01 -0.79 -3.89
N ALA A 32 -3.06 0.24 -3.03
CA ALA A 32 -3.34 1.61 -3.45
C ALA A 32 -2.25 2.16 -4.38
N ALA A 33 -0.97 1.93 -4.06
CA ALA A 33 0.16 2.35 -4.87
C ALA A 33 0.13 1.73 -6.27
N ILE A 34 -0.11 0.41 -6.35
CA ILE A 34 -0.28 -0.30 -7.63
C ILE A 34 -1.43 0.31 -8.42
N LYS A 35 -2.62 0.44 -7.81
CA LYS A 35 -3.79 0.91 -8.53
C LYS A 35 -3.63 2.35 -9.03
N TRP A 36 -3.07 3.23 -8.21
CA TRP A 36 -2.85 4.62 -8.60
C TRP A 36 -1.76 4.79 -9.65
N TYR A 37 -0.75 3.92 -9.66
CA TYR A 37 0.23 3.87 -10.74
C TYR A 37 -0.42 3.37 -12.05
N GLU A 38 -1.16 2.27 -11.99
CA GLU A 38 -1.85 1.65 -13.13
C GLU A 38 -2.76 2.65 -13.86
N ILE A 39 -3.50 3.47 -13.12
CA ILE A 39 -4.41 4.48 -13.69
C ILE A 39 -3.71 5.82 -14.00
N GLY A 40 -2.39 5.90 -13.86
CA GLY A 40 -1.60 7.11 -14.16
C GLY A 40 -1.78 8.28 -13.18
N ARG A 41 -2.34 8.04 -11.98
CA ARG A 41 -2.55 9.08 -10.96
C ARG A 41 -1.26 9.50 -10.26
N ILE A 42 -0.33 8.58 -10.07
CA ILE A 42 0.98 8.83 -9.47
C ILE A 42 2.10 8.22 -10.30
N SER A 43 3.31 8.80 -10.23
CA SER A 43 4.49 8.22 -10.85
C SER A 43 4.91 6.92 -10.17
N GLN A 44 5.66 6.08 -10.88
CA GLN A 44 6.28 4.87 -10.31
C GLN A 44 7.12 5.18 -9.05
N SER A 45 7.90 6.26 -9.07
CA SER A 45 8.70 6.67 -7.91
C SER A 45 7.85 7.02 -6.70
N LYS A 46 6.69 7.68 -6.91
CA LYS A 46 5.74 7.99 -5.84
C LYS A 46 4.96 6.77 -5.36
N ALA A 47 4.66 5.82 -6.24
CA ALA A 47 4.05 4.56 -5.86
C ALA A 47 4.99 3.72 -4.98
N ALA A 48 6.27 3.63 -5.33
CA ALA A 48 7.29 2.97 -4.51
C ALA A 48 7.43 3.64 -3.13
N GLU A 49 7.51 4.97 -3.08
CA GLU A 49 7.55 5.73 -1.82
C GLU A 49 6.31 5.47 -0.94
N LEU A 50 5.11 5.47 -1.53
CA LEU A 50 3.86 5.19 -0.82
C LEU A 50 3.81 3.76 -0.26
N ALA A 51 4.31 2.78 -1.03
CA ALA A 51 4.38 1.40 -0.61
C ALA A 51 5.50 1.13 0.42
N GLY A 52 6.36 2.10 0.70
CA GLY A 52 7.54 1.91 1.54
C GLY A 52 8.59 0.99 0.92
N LEU A 53 8.66 0.97 -0.41
CA LEU A 53 9.57 0.13 -1.21
C LEU A 53 10.59 0.99 -1.96
N SER A 54 11.75 0.40 -2.26
CA SER A 54 12.62 0.93 -3.30
C SER A 54 11.96 0.83 -4.67
N ARG A 55 12.44 1.64 -5.62
CA ARG A 55 11.95 1.58 -7.01
C ARG A 55 12.12 0.19 -7.62
N GLN A 56 13.22 -0.51 -7.30
CA GLN A 56 13.50 -1.84 -7.82
C GLN A 56 12.53 -2.88 -7.23
N GLU A 57 12.28 -2.84 -5.93
CA GLU A 57 11.30 -3.73 -5.29
C GLU A 57 9.90 -3.50 -5.84
N PHE A 58 9.50 -2.23 -6.03
CA PHE A 58 8.20 -1.93 -6.62
C PHE A 58 8.08 -2.44 -8.06
N LEU A 59 9.14 -2.33 -8.87
CA LEU A 59 9.18 -2.95 -10.21
C LEU A 59 9.01 -4.46 -10.15
N SER A 60 9.66 -5.13 -9.20
CA SER A 60 9.49 -6.57 -8.99
C SER A 60 8.06 -6.95 -8.61
N VAL A 61 7.32 -6.09 -7.91
CA VAL A 61 5.91 -6.31 -7.57
C VAL A 61 4.98 -6.14 -8.78
N LEU A 62 5.36 -5.32 -9.76
CA LEU A 62 4.57 -5.08 -10.97
C LEU A 62 4.76 -6.17 -12.05
N SER A 63 5.74 -7.05 -11.87
CA SER A 63 6.11 -8.09 -12.83
C SER A 63 5.40 -9.40 -12.52
#